data_AF-A0A2E3NRQ6-F1
#
_entry.id   AF-A0A2E3NRQ6-F1
#
_cell.length_a   1.000
_cell.length_b   1.000
_cell.length_c   1.000
_cell.angle_alpha   90.00
_cell.angle_beta   90.00
_cell.angle_gamma   90.00
#
_symmetry.space_group_name_H-M   'P 1'
#
loop_
_entity.id
_entity.type
_entity.pdbx_description
1 polymer ?
#
loop_
_entity_poly.entity_id
_entity_poly.type
_entity_poly.pdbx_seq_one_letter_code
_entity_poly.pdbx_strand_id
1 'polypeptide(L)'
;MRRRQWLWIALVMPGLALAAVAGGLSEADVQRWMQTRLALHQLAAENSAQATQSKHKADRLAAAGYDSAAQFQAHGARIAEARAALTQGAVDDSEQRQQIQRLKDMRAAGMIEQGEFESELIELQNATKAPPSRKDWAGVEPHLGQLQALENYLNGRSKEVPTL
;
A
#
# COMPACT_ATOMS: atom_id res chain seq x y z
N MET A 1 42.92 37.40 -12.86
CA MET A 1 41.51 37.84 -12.94
C MET A 1 40.61 36.62 -13.15
N ARG A 2 39.58 36.49 -12.29
CA ARG A 2 38.28 35.81 -12.42
C ARG A 2 38.18 34.37 -12.97
N ARG A 3 37.75 33.49 -12.04
CA ARG A 3 37.06 32.21 -12.18
C ARG A 3 35.96 32.19 -13.26
N ARG A 4 35.75 31.05 -13.91
CA ARG A 4 34.39 30.57 -14.25
C ARG A 4 34.37 29.04 -14.46
N GLN A 5 33.96 28.35 -13.40
CA GLN A 5 33.40 27.00 -13.43
C GLN A 5 32.23 26.96 -14.40
N TRP A 6 32.18 25.95 -15.27
CA TRP A 6 30.96 25.53 -15.94
C TRP A 6 30.54 24.19 -15.35
N LEU A 7 29.65 24.29 -14.35
CA LEU A 7 28.79 23.21 -13.90
C LEU A 7 27.83 22.88 -15.04
N TRP A 8 27.90 21.66 -15.57
CA TRP A 8 26.79 21.10 -16.33
C TRP A 8 25.75 20.60 -15.34
N ILE A 9 24.69 21.39 -15.22
CA ILE A 9 23.52 21.16 -14.39
C ILE A 9 22.76 19.93 -14.90
N ALA A 10 22.38 19.08 -13.95
CA ALA A 10 21.58 17.89 -14.12
C ALA A 10 20.34 18.14 -14.99
N LEU A 11 20.16 17.27 -15.98
CA LEU A 11 18.90 17.11 -16.70
C LEU A 11 17.89 16.45 -15.77
N VAL A 12 17.29 17.26 -14.89
CA VAL A 12 16.06 16.89 -14.17
C VAL A 12 14.96 16.91 -15.23
N MET A 13 14.44 15.73 -15.57
CA MET A 13 13.20 15.56 -16.32
C MET A 13 12.02 15.83 -15.37
N PRO A 14 11.25 16.93 -15.52
CA PRO A 14 10.05 17.16 -14.76
C PRO A 14 8.83 16.94 -15.68
N GLY A 15 7.96 16.00 -15.34
CA GLY A 15 6.64 15.98 -15.94
C GLY A 15 6.09 14.60 -16.22
N LEU A 16 5.59 13.96 -15.18
CA LEU A 16 4.41 13.12 -15.30
C LEU A 16 3.45 13.53 -14.18
N ALA A 17 2.68 14.58 -14.47
CA ALA A 17 1.47 14.88 -13.73
C ALA A 17 0.53 13.69 -13.92
N LEU A 18 0.29 12.92 -12.86
CA LEU A 18 -0.73 11.89 -12.88
C LEU A 18 -2.00 12.47 -12.27
N ALA A 19 -2.91 12.79 -13.18
CA ALA A 19 -4.33 12.91 -12.91
C ALA A 19 -4.82 11.74 -12.06
N ALA A 20 -5.79 12.01 -11.18
CA ALA A 20 -6.47 11.00 -10.38
C ALA A 20 -6.92 9.82 -11.26
N VAL A 21 -6.21 8.69 -11.16
CA VAL A 21 -6.51 7.50 -11.95
C VAL A 21 -7.70 6.79 -11.31
N ALA A 22 -8.85 6.83 -11.99
CA ALA A 22 -10.02 5.98 -11.77
C ALA A 22 -9.76 4.49 -12.11
N GLY A 23 -8.49 4.09 -12.23
CA GLY A 23 -7.98 2.74 -12.45
C GLY A 23 -7.22 2.22 -11.22
N GLY A 24 -6.92 0.93 -11.20
CA GLY A 24 -6.15 0.31 -10.12
C GLY A 24 -4.72 0.84 -10.01
N LEU A 25 -4.05 0.52 -8.91
CA LEU A 25 -2.62 0.77 -8.71
C LEU A 25 -1.80 0.09 -9.82
N SER A 26 -1.00 0.88 -10.53
CA SER A 26 -0.01 0.34 -11.47
C SER A 26 1.29 -0.04 -10.74
N GLU A 27 2.10 -0.92 -11.34
CA GLU A 27 3.45 -1.25 -10.82
C GLU A 27 4.30 0.00 -10.58
N ALA A 28 4.25 0.96 -11.53
CA ALA A 28 4.95 2.24 -11.41
C ALA A 28 4.48 3.06 -10.20
N ASP A 29 3.19 3.00 -9.85
CA ASP A 29 2.67 3.67 -8.65
C ASP A 29 3.20 3.03 -7.37
N VAL A 30 3.26 1.70 -7.33
CA VAL A 30 3.78 0.95 -6.18
C VAL A 30 5.28 1.19 -6.02
N GLN A 31 6.06 1.12 -7.10
CA GLN A 31 7.49 1.38 -7.06
C GLN A 31 7.81 2.82 -6.63
N ARG A 32 7.12 3.79 -7.21
CA ARG A 32 7.24 5.21 -6.83
C ARG A 32 6.90 5.44 -5.36
N TRP A 33 5.84 4.81 -4.87
CA TRP A 33 5.48 4.88 -3.46
C TRP A 33 6.57 4.29 -2.55
N MET A 34 7.11 3.12 -2.89
CA MET A 34 8.19 2.48 -2.12
C MET A 34 9.43 3.36 -2.04
N GLN A 35 9.88 3.90 -3.18
CA GLN A 35 11.05 4.78 -3.26
C GLN A 35 10.83 6.06 -2.44
N THR A 36 9.65 6.65 -2.54
CA THR A 36 9.28 7.85 -1.78
C THR A 36 9.26 7.55 -0.29
N ARG A 37 8.69 6.42 0.13
CA ARG A 37 8.64 6.00 1.53
C ARG A 37 10.03 5.77 2.12
N LEU A 38 10.91 5.11 1.36
CA LEU A 38 12.30 4.90 1.75
C LEU A 38 13.06 6.22 1.90
N ALA A 39 12.93 7.13 0.92
CA ALA A 39 13.58 8.44 0.96
C ALA A 39 13.10 9.31 2.14
N LEU A 40 11.80 9.27 2.45
CA LEU A 40 11.23 9.98 3.60
C LEU A 40 11.76 9.44 4.94
N HIS A 41 11.97 8.12 5.03
CA HIS A 41 12.56 7.51 6.22
C HIS A 41 14.03 7.91 6.40
N GLN A 42 14.82 7.91 5.33
CA GLN A 42 16.22 8.36 5.38
C GLN A 42 16.33 9.84 5.77
N LEU A 43 15.48 10.71 5.21
CA LEU A 43 15.43 12.12 5.60
C LEU A 43 15.07 12.33 7.08
N ALA A 44 14.21 11.48 7.64
CA ALA A 44 13.88 11.54 9.06
C ALA A 44 15.06 11.09 9.95
N ALA A 45 15.91 10.18 9.46
CA ALA A 45 17.13 9.78 10.16
C ALA A 45 18.23 10.87 10.10
N GLU A 46 18.26 11.68 9.04
CA GLU A 46 19.28 12.72 8.81
C GLU A 46 18.95 14.07 9.47
N ASN A 47 17.67 14.41 9.64
CA ASN A 47 17.24 15.72 10.14
C ASN A 47 16.39 15.63 11.42
N SER A 48 16.93 16.13 12.52
CA SER A 48 16.25 16.23 13.82
C SER A 48 15.54 17.57 14.08
N ALA A 49 15.70 18.57 13.20
CA ALA A 49 15.01 19.86 13.30
C ALA A 49 13.63 19.83 12.62
N GLN A 50 12.57 19.88 13.42
CA GLN A 50 11.16 19.64 13.04
C GLN A 50 10.63 20.57 11.92
N ALA A 51 11.08 21.84 11.88
CA ALA A 51 10.65 22.82 10.86
C ALA A 51 11.27 22.54 9.48
N THR A 52 12.56 22.18 9.45
CA THR A 52 13.30 21.83 8.23
C THR A 52 12.83 20.47 7.69
N GLN A 53 12.53 19.52 8.58
CA GLN A 53 11.99 18.21 8.24
C GLN A 53 10.64 18.28 7.50
N SER A 54 9.73 19.14 7.96
CA SER A 54 8.39 19.27 7.38
C SER A 54 8.44 19.80 5.95
N LYS A 55 9.32 20.77 5.69
CA LYS A 55 9.55 21.32 4.35
C LYS A 55 10.17 20.30 3.41
N HIS A 56 11.25 19.62 3.81
CA HIS A 56 11.89 18.59 2.99
C HIS A 56 10.96 17.41 2.67
N LYS A 57 10.08 17.05 3.60
CA LYS A 57 9.04 16.04 3.36
C LYS A 57 8.05 16.48 2.29
N ALA A 58 7.57 17.71 2.35
CA ALA A 58 6.68 18.25 1.33
C ALA A 58 7.35 18.32 -0.05
N ASP A 59 8.59 18.81 -0.11
CA ASP A 59 9.38 18.87 -1.35
C ASP A 59 9.59 17.47 -1.96
N ARG A 60 9.85 16.44 -1.14
CA ARG A 60 9.98 15.06 -1.62
C ARG A 60 8.68 14.47 -2.13
N LEU A 61 7.57 14.71 -1.45
CA LEU A 61 6.26 14.27 -1.91
C LEU A 61 5.90 14.92 -3.26
N ALA A 62 6.13 16.23 -3.39
CA ALA A 62 5.91 16.95 -4.65
C ALA A 62 6.82 16.44 -5.78
N ALA A 63 8.09 16.14 -5.50
CA ALA A 63 9.02 15.57 -6.48
C ALA A 63 8.60 14.17 -6.97
N ALA A 64 7.90 13.41 -6.13
CA ALA A 64 7.31 12.12 -6.49
C ALA A 64 5.92 12.27 -7.16
N GLY A 65 5.45 13.50 -7.39
CA GLY A 65 4.16 13.77 -8.01
C GLY A 65 2.97 13.55 -7.09
N TYR A 66 3.16 13.65 -5.76
CA TYR A 66 2.06 13.70 -4.81
C TYR A 66 1.70 15.15 -4.49
N ASP A 67 0.43 15.50 -4.65
CA ASP A 67 -0.13 16.82 -4.36
C ASP A 67 -0.24 17.07 -2.85
N SER A 68 -0.33 16.00 -2.05
CA SER A 68 -0.44 16.09 -0.60
C SER A 68 0.07 14.85 0.14
N ALA A 69 0.39 15.02 1.41
CA ALA A 69 0.67 13.91 2.31
C ALA A 69 -0.53 12.97 2.45
N ALA A 70 -1.76 13.49 2.38
CA ALA A 70 -2.98 12.68 2.46
C ALA A 70 -3.09 11.72 1.26
N GLN A 71 -2.79 12.19 0.04
CA GLN A 71 -2.77 11.36 -1.16
C GLN A 71 -1.70 10.25 -1.06
N PHE A 72 -0.51 10.58 -0.56
CA PHE A 72 0.55 9.59 -0.31
C PHE A 72 0.13 8.51 0.71
N GLN A 73 -0.52 8.92 1.81
CA GLN A 73 -1.04 8.00 2.81
C GLN A 73 -2.15 7.12 2.24
N ALA A 74 -3.06 7.68 1.44
CA ALA A 74 -4.11 6.92 0.78
C ALA A 74 -3.57 5.88 -0.22
N HIS A 75 -2.53 6.22 -1.00
CA HIS A 75 -1.82 5.23 -1.83
C HIS A 75 -1.20 4.12 -0.98
N GLY A 76 -0.57 4.47 0.14
CA GLY A 76 0.01 3.49 1.06
C GLY A 76 -1.02 2.56 1.69
N ALA A 77 -2.20 3.08 2.03
CA ALA A 77 -3.31 2.29 2.55
C ALA A 77 -3.80 1.26 1.52
N ARG A 78 -3.99 1.66 0.25
CA ARG A 78 -4.37 0.75 -0.84
C ARG A 78 -3.33 -0.35 -1.07
N ILE A 79 -2.04 0.00 -1.06
CA ILE A 79 -0.94 -0.98 -1.19
C ILE A 79 -0.94 -1.97 -0.01
N ALA A 80 -1.12 -1.47 1.22
CA ALA A 80 -1.16 -2.32 2.41
C ALA A 80 -2.37 -3.27 2.39
N GLU A 81 -3.53 -2.79 1.96
CA GLU A 81 -4.76 -3.58 1.83
C GLU A 81 -4.63 -4.66 0.76
N ALA A 82 -4.12 -4.30 -0.42
CA ALA A 82 -3.84 -5.24 -1.50
C ALA A 82 -2.82 -6.31 -1.09
N ARG A 83 -1.72 -5.92 -0.42
CA ARG A 83 -0.73 -6.86 0.08
C ARG A 83 -1.30 -7.77 1.16
N ALA A 84 -2.11 -7.25 2.08
CA ALA A 84 -2.75 -8.07 3.11
C ALA A 84 -3.62 -9.16 2.48
N ALA A 85 -4.44 -8.82 1.47
CA ALA A 85 -5.24 -9.82 0.78
C ALA A 85 -4.43 -10.81 -0.05
N LEU A 86 -3.36 -10.38 -0.71
CA LEU A 86 -2.47 -11.29 -1.43
C LEU A 86 -1.73 -12.24 -0.49
N THR A 87 -1.42 -11.80 0.74
CA THR A 87 -0.64 -12.60 1.71
C THR A 87 -1.52 -13.50 2.58
N GLN A 88 -2.72 -13.07 2.95
CA GLN A 88 -3.65 -13.86 3.76
C GLN A 88 -4.34 -14.98 2.97
N GLY A 89 -4.08 -15.05 1.66
CA GLY A 89 -4.95 -15.74 0.73
C GLY A 89 -6.23 -14.93 0.61
N ALA A 90 -6.58 -14.49 -0.59
CA ALA A 90 -7.94 -14.01 -0.80
C ALA A 90 -8.85 -15.15 -0.34
N VAL A 91 -9.62 -14.96 0.73
CA VAL A 91 -10.73 -15.86 1.02
C VAL A 91 -11.56 -15.80 -0.26
N ASP A 92 -11.48 -16.87 -1.04
CA ASP A 92 -12.04 -16.90 -2.36
C ASP A 92 -13.53 -16.64 -2.16
N ASP A 93 -14.09 -15.60 -2.79
CA ASP A 93 -15.52 -15.32 -2.72
C ASP A 93 -16.34 -16.61 -3.00
N SER A 94 -15.76 -17.57 -3.74
CA SER A 94 -16.30 -18.91 -3.96
C SER A 94 -16.29 -19.80 -2.71
N GLU A 95 -15.19 -19.91 -1.96
CA GLU A 95 -15.12 -20.71 -0.73
C GLU A 95 -16.02 -20.14 0.38
N GLN A 96 -16.10 -18.81 0.48
CA GLN A 96 -17.00 -18.17 1.42
C GLN A 96 -18.47 -18.34 1.02
N ARG A 97 -18.81 -18.21 -0.26
CA ARG A 97 -20.15 -18.54 -0.76
C ARG A 97 -20.50 -20.00 -0.49
N GLN A 98 -19.53 -20.91 -0.63
CA GLN A 98 -19.71 -22.32 -0.28
C GLN A 98 -19.87 -22.53 1.22
N GLN A 99 -19.19 -21.77 2.08
CA GLN A 99 -19.38 -21.85 3.55
C GLN A 99 -20.74 -21.30 3.96
N ILE A 100 -21.16 -20.14 3.43
CA ILE A 100 -22.49 -19.57 3.66
C ILE A 100 -23.58 -20.50 3.13
N GLN A 101 -23.36 -21.15 1.97
CA GLN A 101 -24.30 -22.13 1.44
C GLN A 101 -24.39 -23.36 2.32
N ARG A 102 -23.26 -23.91 2.79
CA ARG A 102 -23.25 -25.00 3.77
C ARG A 102 -23.97 -24.63 5.07
N LEU A 103 -23.79 -23.41 5.57
CA LEU A 103 -24.51 -22.91 6.75
C LEU A 103 -26.03 -22.88 6.53
N LYS A 104 -26.47 -22.41 5.35
CA LYS A 104 -27.89 -22.43 4.96
C LYS A 104 -28.44 -23.83 4.82
N ASP A 105 -27.66 -24.76 4.27
CA ASP A 105 -28.06 -26.15 4.10
C ASP A 105 -28.17 -26.86 5.46
N MET A 106 -27.26 -26.58 6.41
CA MET A 106 -27.35 -27.07 7.78
C MET A 106 -28.56 -26.52 8.52
N ARG A 107 -28.89 -25.24 8.33
CA ARG A 107 -30.12 -24.64 8.85
C ARG A 107 -31.37 -25.30 8.24
N ALA A 108 -31.38 -25.52 6.93
CA ALA A 108 -32.49 -26.15 6.24
C ALA A 108 -32.72 -27.61 6.68
N ALA A 109 -31.64 -28.31 7.04
CA ALA A 109 -31.68 -29.64 7.61
C ALA A 109 -32.02 -29.67 9.12
N GLY A 110 -32.19 -28.51 9.76
CA GLY A 110 -32.48 -28.41 11.19
C GLY A 110 -31.32 -28.79 12.11
N MET A 111 -30.08 -28.77 11.61
CA MET A 111 -28.88 -29.18 12.34
C MET A 111 -28.29 -28.09 13.25
N ILE A 112 -28.69 -26.83 13.07
CA ILE A 112 -28.22 -25.66 13.84
C ILE A 112 -29.39 -24.78 14.25
N GLU A 113 -29.31 -24.16 15.43
CA GLU A 113 -30.35 -23.25 15.91
C GLU A 113 -30.27 -21.87 15.23
N GLN A 114 -31.39 -21.14 15.21
CA GLN A 114 -31.45 -19.83 14.54
C GLN A 114 -30.45 -18.82 15.13
N GLY A 115 -30.21 -18.84 16.45
CA GLY A 115 -29.26 -17.94 17.12
C GLY A 115 -27.80 -18.25 16.77
N GLU A 116 -27.49 -19.53 16.58
CA GLU A 116 -26.17 -20.00 16.15
C GLU A 116 -25.92 -19.65 14.67
N PHE A 117 -26.92 -19.86 13.82
CA PHE A 117 -26.87 -19.45 12.42
C PHE A 117 -26.64 -17.95 12.25
N GLU A 118 -27.33 -17.10 13.02
CA GLU A 118 -27.15 -15.64 12.94
C GLU A 118 -25.76 -15.21 13.41
N SER A 119 -25.25 -15.83 14.47
CA SER A 119 -23.93 -15.52 15.01
C SER A 119 -22.81 -15.92 14.04
N GLU A 120 -22.86 -17.13 13.47
CA GLU A 120 -21.90 -17.59 12.47
C GLU A 120 -22.02 -16.81 11.14
N LEU A 121 -23.23 -16.43 10.72
CA LEU A 121 -23.43 -15.59 9.53
C LEU A 121 -22.87 -14.18 9.74
N ILE A 122 -22.99 -13.62 10.95
CA ILE A 122 -22.41 -12.33 11.31
C ILE A 122 -20.89 -12.43 11.39
N GLU A 123 -20.34 -13.51 11.93
CA GLU A 123 -18.90 -13.76 12.00
C GLU A 123 -18.29 -13.89 10.59
N LEU A 124 -18.92 -14.70 9.73
CA LEU A 124 -18.54 -14.83 8.32
C LEU A 124 -18.69 -13.51 7.56
N GLN A 125 -19.71 -12.70 7.87
CA GLN A 125 -19.88 -11.37 7.27
C GLN A 125 -18.87 -10.33 7.78
N ASN A 126 -18.51 -10.39 9.07
CA ASN A 126 -17.51 -9.50 9.67
C ASN A 126 -16.09 -9.84 9.23
N ALA A 127 -15.82 -11.12 8.92
CA ALA A 127 -14.61 -11.54 8.21
C ALA A 127 -14.54 -10.94 6.79
N THR A 128 -15.69 -10.54 6.21
CA THR A 128 -15.82 -9.77 4.96
C THR A 128 -16.02 -8.28 5.18
N LYS A 129 -15.13 -7.62 5.91
CA LYS A 129 -14.89 -6.21 5.59
C LYS A 129 -14.45 -6.15 4.12
N ALA A 130 -15.12 -5.31 3.34
CA ALA A 130 -15.12 -5.24 1.88
C ALA A 130 -13.88 -5.86 1.21
N PRO A 131 -14.04 -6.75 0.22
CA PRO A 131 -12.89 -7.32 -0.48
C PRO A 131 -12.02 -6.16 -0.98
N PRO A 132 -10.71 -6.13 -0.65
CA PRO A 132 -9.81 -5.11 -1.17
C PRO A 132 -9.95 -5.02 -2.67
N SER A 133 -9.87 -3.79 -3.19
CA SER A 133 -10.00 -3.55 -4.61
C SER A 133 -9.02 -4.45 -5.39
N ARG A 134 -9.54 -5.53 -6.01
CA ARG A 134 -8.74 -6.47 -6.83
C ARG A 134 -7.98 -5.75 -7.95
N LYS A 135 -8.44 -4.55 -8.32
CA LYS A 135 -7.79 -3.68 -9.31
C LYS A 135 -6.38 -3.27 -8.89
N ASP A 136 -6.10 -3.24 -7.59
CA ASP A 136 -4.82 -2.82 -7.02
C ASP A 136 -3.81 -3.96 -6.91
N TRP A 137 -4.28 -5.21 -7.03
CA TRP A 137 -3.43 -6.39 -6.88
C TRP A 137 -2.40 -6.50 -8.00
N ALA A 138 -2.80 -6.18 -9.23
CA ALA A 138 -1.93 -6.28 -10.40
C ALA A 138 -0.64 -5.45 -10.25
N GLY A 139 -0.73 -4.26 -9.66
CA GLY A 139 0.45 -3.44 -9.39
C GLY A 139 1.24 -3.86 -8.15
N VAL A 140 0.64 -4.58 -7.20
CA VAL A 140 1.26 -4.91 -5.89
C VAL A 140 1.90 -6.30 -5.87
N GLU A 141 1.29 -7.28 -6.53
CA GLU A 141 1.73 -8.67 -6.61
C GLU A 141 3.22 -8.84 -7.00
N PRO A 142 3.74 -8.19 -8.07
CA PRO A 142 5.14 -8.35 -8.44
C PRO A 142 6.13 -7.76 -7.41
N HIS A 143 5.66 -6.87 -6.54
CA HIS A 143 6.49 -6.17 -5.56
C HIS A 143 6.33 -6.71 -4.12
N LEU A 144 5.61 -7.81 -3.88
CA LEU A 144 5.36 -8.33 -2.52
C LEU A 144 6.63 -8.54 -1.71
N GLY A 145 7.68 -9.11 -2.33
CA GLY A 145 8.97 -9.33 -1.68
C GLY A 145 9.69 -8.02 -1.32
N GLN A 146 9.64 -7.03 -2.22
CA GLN A 146 10.26 -5.71 -2.01
C GLN A 146 9.51 -4.91 -0.95
N LEU A 147 8.17 -4.98 -0.95
CA LEU A 147 7.31 -4.37 0.08
C LEU A 147 7.60 -4.96 1.46
N GLN A 148 7.77 -6.28 1.56
CA GLN A 148 8.15 -6.95 2.80
C GLN A 148 9.55 -6.53 3.28
N ALA A 149 10.53 -6.46 2.37
CA ALA A 149 11.89 -6.02 2.70
C ALA A 149 11.90 -4.57 3.17
N LEU A 150 11.15 -3.70 2.50
CA LEU A 150 10.97 -2.30 2.89
C LEU A 150 10.36 -2.17 4.28
N GLU A 151 9.29 -2.88 4.58
CA GLU A 151 8.70 -2.85 5.93
C GLU A 151 9.65 -3.38 7.01
N ASN A 152 10.39 -4.44 6.72
CA ASN A 152 11.38 -4.97 7.66
C ASN A 152 12.46 -3.92 7.96
N TYR A 153 12.94 -3.22 6.94
CA TYR A 153 13.91 -2.13 7.12
C TYR A 153 13.33 -0.95 7.92
N LEU A 154 12.14 -0.47 7.55
CA LEU A 154 11.49 0.67 8.22
C LEU A 154 11.14 0.38 9.70
N ASN A 155 10.83 -0.87 10.03
CA ASN A 155 10.55 -1.30 11.40
C ASN A 155 11.83 -1.67 12.19
N GLY A 156 13.03 -1.50 11.60
CA GLY A 156 14.30 -1.87 12.22
C GLY A 156 14.53 -3.38 12.37
N ARG A 157 13.70 -4.23 11.75
CA ARG A 157 13.88 -5.69 11.71
C ARG A 157 14.99 -6.11 10.74
N SER A 158 15.29 -5.28 9.75
CA SER A 158 16.47 -5.39 8.88
C SER A 158 17.29 -4.12 8.93
N LYS A 159 18.62 -4.25 8.86
CA LYS A 159 19.56 -3.13 8.72
C LYS A 159 19.92 -2.85 7.26
N GLU A 160 19.57 -3.76 6.36
CA GLU A 160 19.89 -3.66 4.94
C GLU A 160 18.88 -2.76 4.24
N VAL A 161 19.39 -1.78 3.48
CA VAL A 161 18.54 -0.93 2.66
C VAL A 161 17.97 -1.78 1.52
N PRO A 162 16.63 -1.86 1.37
CA PRO A 162 16.01 -2.67 0.34
C PRO A 162 16.35 -2.14 -1.05
N THR A 163 16.56 -3.04 -2.01
CA THR A 163 16.67 -2.69 -3.43
C THR A 163 15.26 -2.65 -4.03
N LEU A 164 14.90 -1.51 -4.64
CA LEU A 164 13.56 -1.17 -5.14
C LEU A 164 13.57 -0.86 -6.64
#